data_AF-A0A5B8TZD5-F1
#
_entry.id   AF-A0A5B8TZD5-F1
#
_cell.length_a   1.000
_cell.length_b   1.000
_cell.length_c   1.000
_cell.angle_alpha   90.00
_cell.angle_beta   90.00
_cell.angle_gamma   90.00
#
_symmetry.space_group_name_H-M   'P 1'
#
loop_
_entity.id
_entity.type
_entity.pdbx_description
1 polymer ?
#
loop_
_entity_poly.entity_id
_entity_poly.type
_entity_poly.pdbx_seq_one_letter_code
_entity_poly.pdbx_strand_id
1 'polypeptide(L)' 'NKPMSLKLMMTLAFSTLGERAFMNRTVAEIMWGYEDPLVNLINKYFPDMFPFKGKFGLFAEL' A
#
# COMPACT_ATOMS: atom_id res chain seq x y z
N ASN A 1 16.76 4.26 -8.73
CA ASN A 1 16.48 5.20 -9.84
C ASN A 1 15.18 4.86 -10.56
N LYS A 2 14.01 5.23 -9.98
CA LYS A 2 12.73 5.15 -10.69
C LYS A 2 12.40 6.51 -11.33
N PRO A 3 11.69 6.54 -12.47
CA PRO A 3 11.42 7.76 -13.22
C PRO A 3 10.65 8.79 -12.38
N MET A 4 10.94 10.08 -12.62
CA MET A 4 10.33 11.19 -11.88
C MET A 4 8.81 11.24 -12.04
N SER A 5 8.29 10.84 -13.21
CA SER A 5 6.86 10.71 -13.48
C SER A 5 6.17 9.70 -12.54
N LEU A 6 6.81 8.56 -12.28
CA LEU A 6 6.26 7.56 -11.36
C LEU A 6 6.22 8.09 -9.93
N LYS A 7 7.26 8.82 -9.50
CA LYS A 7 7.27 9.46 -8.18
C LYS A 7 6.12 10.46 -8.05
N LEU A 8 5.92 11.29 -9.08
CA LEU A 8 4.83 12.27 -9.09
C LEU A 8 3.45 11.60 -9.04
N MET A 9 3.23 10.56 -9.84
CA MET A 9 1.98 9.77 -9.78
C MET A 9 1.75 9.18 -8.39
N MET A 10 2.79 8.64 -7.74
CA MET A 10 2.64 8.04 -6.41
C MET A 10 2.36 9.09 -5.34
N THR A 11 3.03 10.24 -5.38
CA THR A 11 2.73 11.37 -4.48
C THR A 11 1.29 11.85 -4.64
N LEU A 12 0.80 11.93 -5.88
CA LEU A 12 -0.59 12.27 -6.15
C LEU A 12 -1.53 11.20 -5.59
N ALA A 13 -1.26 9.91 -5.85
CA ALA A 13 -2.06 8.81 -5.32
C ALA A 13 -2.14 8.86 -3.78
N PHE A 14 -1.02 9.01 -3.08
CA PHE A 14 -0.98 9.15 -1.62
C PHE A 14 -1.79 10.34 -1.13
N SER A 15 -1.64 11.50 -1.78
CA SER A 15 -2.35 12.73 -1.40
C SER A 15 -3.87 12.59 -1.61
N THR A 16 -4.30 11.94 -2.69
CA THR A 16 -5.73 11.75 -3.01
C THR A 16 -6.40 10.71 -2.11
N LEU A 17 -5.66 9.68 -1.70
CA LEU A 17 -6.17 8.62 -0.82
C LEU A 17 -6.07 8.99 0.67
N GLY A 18 -5.44 10.12 0.99
CA GLY A 18 -5.28 10.58 2.37
C GLY A 18 -4.28 9.76 3.17
N GLU A 19 -3.38 9.03 2.49
CA GLU A 19 -2.37 8.21 3.14
C GLU A 19 -1.35 9.09 3.86
N ARG A 20 -1.01 8.71 5.10
CA ARG A 20 -0.10 9.47 5.98
C ARG A 20 1.08 8.61 6.38
N ALA A 21 2.19 9.26 6.71
CA ALA A 21 3.39 8.58 7.19
C ALA A 21 3.19 7.85 8.53
N PHE A 22 2.27 8.34 9.37
CA PHE A 22 1.88 7.72 10.63
C PHE A 22 0.37 7.45 10.61
N MET A 23 -0.01 6.23 10.98
CA MET A 23 -1.39 5.74 10.92
C MET A 23 -1.77 5.10 12.24
N ASN A 24 -3.00 5.33 12.69
CA ASN A 24 -3.56 4.65 13.85
C ASN A 24 -4.31 3.41 13.36
N ARG A 25 -3.75 2.23 13.62
CA ARG A 25 -4.32 0.92 13.28
C ARG A 25 -4.29 0.00 14.50
N THR A 26 -5.15 -1.01 14.52
CA THR A 26 -5.15 -2.02 15.57
C THR A 26 -3.99 -3.00 15.39
N VAL A 27 -3.59 -3.65 16.49
CA VAL A 27 -2.57 -4.70 16.44
C VAL A 27 -2.99 -5.83 15.49
N ALA A 28 -4.27 -6.23 15.51
CA ALA A 28 -4.78 -7.28 14.64
C ALA A 28 -4.62 -6.94 13.15
N GLU A 29 -4.93 -5.69 12.77
CA GLU A 29 -4.77 -5.21 11.39
C GLU A 29 -3.31 -5.18 10.94
N ILE A 30 -2.40 -4.68 11.79
CA ILE A 30 -0.97 -4.62 11.44
C ILE A 30 -0.37 -6.03 11.33
N MET A 31 -0.76 -6.94 12.23
CA MET A 31 -0.21 -8.29 12.28
C MET A 31 -0.75 -9.17 11.15
N TRP A 32 -2.07 -9.26 11.01
CA TRP A 32 -2.75 -10.25 10.15
C TRP A 32 -3.29 -9.67 8.86
N GLY A 33 -3.35 -8.35 8.78
CA GLY A 33 -3.59 -7.62 7.56
C GLY A 33 -4.83 -6.75 7.58
N TYR A 34 -4.72 -5.63 6.88
CA TYR A 34 -5.85 -4.75 6.56
C TYR A 34 -5.93 -4.47 5.07
N GLU A 35 -7.11 -4.09 4.62
CA GLU A 35 -7.32 -3.63 3.25
C GLU A 35 -6.88 -2.18 3.16
N ASP A 36 -5.83 -1.97 2.37
CA ASP A 36 -5.30 -0.66 2.09
C ASP A 36 -5.70 -0.24 0.66
N PRO A 37 -6.43 0.88 0.47
CA PRO A 37 -6.87 1.34 -0.84
C PRO A 37 -5.73 1.58 -1.82
N LEU A 38 -4.58 2.04 -1.32
CA LEU A 38 -3.39 2.29 -2.11
C LEU A 38 -2.72 0.98 -2.54
N VAL A 39 -2.61 0.01 -1.64
CA VAL A 39 -2.10 -1.33 -1.98
C VAL A 39 -2.98 -1.98 -3.04
N ASN A 40 -4.30 -1.89 -2.90
CA ASN A 40 -5.24 -2.39 -3.90
C ASN A 40 -5.06 -1.68 -5.26
N LEU A 41 -4.85 -0.37 -5.25
CA LEU A 41 -4.57 0.40 -6.46
C LEU A 41 -3.27 -0.07 -7.13
N ILE A 42 -2.19 -0.20 -6.35
CA ILE A 42 -0.89 -0.63 -6.87
C ILE A 42 -0.97 -2.06 -7.39
N ASN A 43 -1.61 -2.98 -6.68
CA ASN A 43 -1.78 -4.37 -7.14
C ASN A 43 -2.61 -4.44 -8.44
N LYS A 44 -3.57 -3.53 -8.65
CA LYS A 44 -4.35 -3.47 -9.89
C LYS A 44 -3.54 -3.00 -11.10
N TYR A 45 -2.67 -2.00 -10.92
CA TYR A 45 -1.90 -1.41 -12.04
C TYR A 45 -0.49 -1.98 -12.18
N PHE A 46 0.07 -2.55 -11.12
CA PHE A 46 1.41 -3.13 -11.01
C PHE A 46 1.38 -4.41 -10.15
N PRO A 47 0.80 -5.51 -10.66
CA PRO A 47 0.52 -6.73 -9.88
C PRO A 47 1.74 -7.43 -9.28
N ASP A 48 2.95 -7.17 -9.80
CA ASP A 48 4.20 -7.78 -9.34
C ASP A 48 5.07 -6.82 -8.52
N MET A 49 4.53 -5.68 -8.08
CA MET A 49 5.28 -4.67 -7.33
C MET A 49 5.46 -5.01 -5.85
N PHE A 50 4.47 -5.69 -5.26
CA PHE A 50 4.52 -6.16 -3.88
C PHE A 50 4.54 -7.69 -3.84
N PRO A 51 5.24 -8.31 -2.88
CA PRO A 51 5.18 -9.76 -2.71
C PRO A 51 3.78 -10.24 -2.25
N PHE A 52 2.94 -9.35 -1.72
CA PHE A 52 1.59 -9.63 -1.22
C PHE A 52 0.47 -9.22 -2.16
N LYS A 53 -0.47 -10.14 -2.36
CA LYS A 53 -1.68 -9.94 -3.17
C LYS A 53 -2.88 -9.68 -2.26
N GLY A 54 -3.23 -8.41 -2.08
CA GLY A 54 -4.42 -8.00 -1.32
C GLY A 54 -4.07 -7.25 -0.03
N LYS A 55 -4.34 -7.87 1.13
CA LYS A 55 -4.19 -7.22 2.44
C LYS A 55 -2.73 -7.01 2.81
N PHE A 56 -2.42 -5.86 3.38
CA PHE A 56 -1.12 -5.59 3.97
C PHE A 56 -1.13 -5.98 5.44
N GLY A 57 -0.28 -6.91 5.85
CA GLY A 57 0.02 -7.23 7.24
C GLY A 57 1.41 -7.84 7.36
N LEU A 58 2.07 -7.64 8.50
CA LEU A 58 3.44 -8.12 8.74
C LEU A 58 3.56 -9.64 8.64
N PHE A 59 2.47 -10.35 8.96
CA PHE A 59 2.37 -11.81 8.96
C PHE A 59 1.19 -12.30 8.12
N ALA A 60 0.71 -11.50 7.16
CA ALA A 60 -0.45 -11.86 6.34
C ALA A 60 -0.19 -13.04 5.37
N GLU A 61 1.09 -13.39 5.14
CA GLU A 61 1.52 -14.49 4.26
C GLU A 61 2.02 -15.73 5.00
N LEU A 62 1.91 -15.76 6.34
CA LEU A 62 2.24 -16.95 7.15
C LEU A 62 1.11 -17.98 7.15
#